data_AF-A0AA95HN84-F1
#
_entry.id   AF-A0AA95HN84-F1
#
_cell.length_a   1.000
_cell.length_b   1.000
_cell.length_c   1.000
_cell.angle_alpha   90.00
_cell.angle_beta   90.00
_cell.angle_gamma   90.00
#
_symmetry.space_group_name_H-M   'P 1'
#
loop_
_entity.id
_entity.type
_entity.pdbx_description
1 polymer ?
#
loop_
_entity_poly.entity_id
_entity_poly.type
_entity_poly.pdbx_seq_one_letter_code
_entity_poly.pdbx_strand_id
1 'polypeptide(L)'
;MAAVISFPETGSRKAILTLENGEKVDLSVKKGTISNVNSTVINNNANQLLTYKKVEEVSSTPQINTLAIPRGGEYQLILSDGTRIWMNAESLLRYPTSFVGEKEKYF
;
A
#
# COMPACT_ATOMS: atom_id res chain seq x y z
N MET A 1 -22.81 5.63 -5.35
CA MET A 1 -22.43 4.31 -5.87
C MET A 1 -21.37 3.73 -4.94
N ALA A 2 -21.71 2.69 -4.17
CA ALA A 2 -20.76 2.05 -3.27
C ALA A 2 -19.73 1.29 -4.11
N ALA A 3 -18.45 1.64 -3.97
CA ALA A 3 -17.39 0.78 -4.50
C ALA A 3 -17.52 -0.56 -3.78
N VAL A 4 -17.99 -1.59 -4.50
CA VAL A 4 -17.95 -2.96 -4.02
C VAL A 4 -16.47 -3.35 -3.91
N ILE A 5 -15.94 -3.24 -2.70
CA ILE A 5 -14.58 -3.64 -2.39
C ILE A 5 -14.57 -5.17 -2.37
N SER A 6 -14.29 -5.77 -3.52
CA SER A 6 -14.08 -7.20 -3.65
C SER A 6 -12.75 -7.57 -2.99
N PHE A 7 -12.80 -8.21 -1.82
CA PHE A 7 -11.66 -8.96 -1.33
C PHE A 7 -11.34 -10.08 -2.35
N PRO A 8 -10.06 -10.33 -2.69
CA PRO A 8 -9.73 -11.43 -3.58
C PRO A 8 -10.12 -12.76 -2.94
N GLU A 9 -10.63 -13.69 -3.77
CA GLU A 9 -11.24 -14.94 -3.32
C GLU A 9 -10.33 -15.73 -2.35
N THR A 10 -10.96 -16.25 -1.31
CA THR A 10 -10.36 -17.00 -0.21
C THR A 10 -9.47 -18.14 -0.72
N GLY A 11 -8.22 -18.19 -0.23
CA GLY A 11 -7.31 -19.33 -0.47
C GLY A 11 -5.95 -18.95 -1.05
N SER A 12 -5.75 -17.70 -1.44
CA SER A 12 -4.44 -17.24 -1.88
C SER A 12 -4.04 -15.99 -1.11
N ARG A 13 -2.87 -16.03 -0.46
CA ARG A 13 -2.26 -14.90 0.29
C ARG A 13 -1.85 -13.80 -0.70
N LYS A 14 -2.82 -13.21 -1.40
CA LYS A 14 -2.65 -12.23 -2.49
C LYS A 14 -2.95 -10.84 -1.96
N ALA A 15 -1.94 -10.17 -1.44
CA ALA A 15 -2.09 -8.77 -1.08
C ALA A 15 -2.22 -7.94 -2.36
N ILE A 16 -3.23 -7.06 -2.41
CA ILE A 16 -3.49 -6.20 -3.57
C ILE A 16 -3.25 -4.76 -3.15
N LEU A 17 -2.34 -4.09 -3.86
CA LEU A 17 -2.13 -2.66 -3.75
C LEU A 17 -2.90 -1.95 -4.85
N THR A 18 -3.85 -1.12 -4.48
CA THR A 18 -4.53 -0.21 -5.40
C THR A 18 -3.86 1.16 -5.31
N LEU A 19 -3.31 1.64 -6.41
CA LEU A 19 -2.71 2.97 -6.55
C LEU A 19 -3.81 4.02 -6.79
N GLU A 20 -3.48 5.31 -6.62
CA GLU A 20 -4.42 6.41 -6.80
C GLU A 20 -5.06 6.46 -8.20
N ASN A 21 -4.32 6.06 -9.24
CA ASN A 21 -4.81 5.96 -10.62
C ASN A 21 -5.85 4.83 -10.81
N GLY A 22 -6.17 4.06 -9.77
CA GLY A 22 -7.07 2.90 -9.83
C GLY A 22 -6.39 1.60 -10.26
N GLU A 23 -5.08 1.63 -10.54
CA GLU A 23 -4.30 0.46 -10.92
C GLU A 23 -4.17 -0.50 -9.73
N LYS A 24 -4.49 -1.77 -9.97
CA LYS A 24 -4.39 -2.84 -8.98
C LYS A 24 -3.14 -3.66 -9.24
N VAL A 25 -2.22 -3.63 -8.31
CA VAL A 25 -0.97 -4.40 -8.33
C VAL A 25 -1.09 -5.58 -7.38
N ASP A 26 -0.98 -6.80 -7.93
CA ASP A 26 -0.88 -8.01 -7.12
C ASP A 26 0.55 -8.14 -6.57
N LEU A 27 0.68 -7.94 -5.26
CA LEU A 27 1.96 -7.99 -4.55
C LEU A 27 2.46 -9.41 -4.31
N SER A 28 1.63 -10.42 -4.54
CA SER A 28 2.08 -11.80 -4.47
C SER A 28 2.75 -12.25 -5.76
N VAL A 29 2.40 -11.63 -6.89
CA VAL A 29 3.03 -11.85 -8.19
C VAL A 29 4.16 -10.85 -8.46
N LYS A 30 3.93 -9.56 -8.21
CA LYS A 30 4.88 -8.49 -8.51
C LYS A 30 5.85 -8.27 -7.34
N LYS A 31 7.03 -8.88 -7.43
CA LYS A 31 8.14 -8.64 -6.50
C LYS A 31 9.12 -7.60 -7.05
N GLY A 32 9.78 -6.86 -6.16
CA GLY A 32 10.77 -5.83 -6.50
C GLY A 32 10.19 -4.42 -6.59
N THR A 33 10.77 -3.60 -7.45
CA THR A 33 10.43 -2.18 -7.58
C THR A 33 9.17 -1.97 -8.42
N ILE A 34 8.18 -1.32 -7.83
CA ILE A 34 6.94 -0.84 -8.43
C ILE A 34 7.05 0.68 -8.45
N SER A 35 7.20 1.26 -9.64
CA SER A 35 7.22 2.72 -9.79
C SER A 35 5.81 3.26 -9.73
N ASN A 36 5.52 4.14 -8.78
CA ASN A 36 4.28 4.88 -8.72
C ASN A 36 4.41 6.17 -9.57
N VAL A 37 3.27 6.68 -10.03
CA VAL A 37 3.13 7.76 -11.02
C VAL A 37 3.73 9.09 -10.54
N ASN A 38 3.88 9.34 -9.23
CA ASN A 38 4.40 10.60 -8.67
C ASN A 38 5.71 10.43 -7.88
N SER A 39 6.78 9.97 -8.55
CA SER A 39 8.15 9.95 -7.98
C SER A 39 8.27 9.18 -6.65
N THR A 40 7.41 8.19 -6.45
CA THR A 40 7.43 7.31 -5.28
C THR A 40 7.75 5.89 -5.74
N VAL A 41 8.86 5.36 -5.25
CA VAL A 41 9.28 3.98 -5.50
C VAL A 41 8.73 3.09 -4.40
N ILE A 42 7.96 2.09 -4.78
CA ILE A 42 7.40 1.10 -3.88
C ILE A 42 8.17 -0.18 -4.08
N ASN A 43 8.89 -0.66 -3.08
CA ASN A 43 9.60 -1.92 -3.14
C ASN A 43 8.81 -3.00 -2.39
N ASN A 44 8.50 -4.09 -3.06
CA ASN A 44 7.86 -5.25 -2.46
C ASN A 44 8.85 -6.40 -2.33
N ASN A 45 9.23 -6.71 -1.09
CA ASN A 45 10.16 -7.78 -0.79
C ASN A 45 9.44 -9.15 -0.66
N ALA A 46 10.21 -10.23 -0.76
CA ALA A 46 9.74 -11.60 -0.51
C ALA A 46 9.17 -11.79 0.90
N ASN A 47 9.62 -10.99 1.87
CA ASN A 47 9.20 -11.04 3.28
C ASN A 47 7.88 -10.30 3.56
N GLN A 48 7.01 -10.09 2.56
CA GLN A 48 5.74 -9.37 2.74
C GLN A 48 5.95 -7.94 3.29
N LEU A 49 7.02 -7.29 2.83
CA LEU A 49 7.41 -5.94 3.22
C LEU A 49 7.28 -5.00 2.03
N LEU A 50 6.40 -4.01 2.15
CA LEU A 50 6.30 -2.86 1.26
C LEU A 50 7.13 -1.72 1.83
N THR A 51 8.01 -1.15 1.03
CA THR A 51 8.80 0.03 1.39
C THR A 51 8.58 1.13 0.38
N TYR A 52 8.12 2.28 0.83
CA TYR A 52 7.94 3.48 0.03
C TYR A 52 9.18 4.35 0.17
N LYS A 53 9.73 4.79 -0.97
CA LYS A 53 10.83 5.75 -1.04
C LYS A 53 10.41 6.91 -1.93
N LYS A 54 10.50 8.13 -1.41
CA LYS A 54 10.32 9.35 -2.19
C LYS A 54 11.61 9.60 -2.98
N VAL A 55 11.53 9.70 -4.31
CA VAL A 55 12.69 9.89 -5.19
C VAL A 55 13.01 11.38 -5.37
N GLU A 56 12.02 12.27 -5.24
CA GLU A 56 12.22 13.71 -5.36
C GLU A 56 11.32 14.49 -4.40
N GLU A 57 11.82 15.62 -3.86
CA GLU A 57 11.08 16.63 -3.07
C GLU A 57 10.05 17.42 -3.90
N VAL A 58 9.51 16.83 -4.97
CA VAL A 58 8.40 17.47 -5.65
C VAL A 58 7.26 17.57 -4.63
N SER A 59 6.64 18.74 -4.59
CA SER A 59 5.39 19.08 -3.91
C SER A 59 4.22 18.30 -4.52
N SER A 60 4.40 16.99 -4.71
CA SER A 60 3.35 16.09 -5.14
C SER A 60 2.34 15.97 -4.02
N THR A 61 1.09 16.23 -4.36
CA THR A 61 -0.06 16.03 -3.49
C THR A 61 -0.01 14.63 -2.88
N PRO A 62 -0.29 14.47 -1.58
CA PRO A 62 -0.31 13.15 -0.96
C PRO A 62 -1.32 12.25 -1.68
N GLN A 63 -0.81 11.26 -2.41
CA GLN A 63 -1.64 10.33 -3.17
C GLN A 63 -2.22 9.29 -2.23
N ILE A 64 -3.48 8.92 -2.42
CA ILE A 64 -4.10 7.90 -1.59
C ILE A 64 -3.94 6.52 -2.23
N ASN A 65 -3.25 5.63 -1.52
CA ASN A 65 -3.14 4.22 -1.87
C ASN A 65 -4.04 3.37 -0.97
N THR A 66 -4.47 2.23 -1.47
CA THR A 66 -5.26 1.25 -0.68
C THR A 66 -4.57 -0.11 -0.73
N LEU A 67 -4.19 -0.63 0.43
CA LEU A 67 -3.66 -1.97 0.57
C LEU A 67 -4.74 -2.89 1.15
N ALA A 68 -5.09 -3.94 0.41
CA ALA A 68 -6.01 -4.97 0.84
C ALA A 68 -5.24 -6.26 1.12
N ILE A 69 -5.37 -6.78 2.35
CA ILE A 69 -4.77 -8.04 2.77
C ILE A 69 -5.90 -9.06 2.94
N PRO A 70 -5.90 -10.14 2.15
CA PRO A 70 -6.91 -11.18 2.28
C PRO A 70 -6.70 -12.02 3.54
N ARG A 71 -7.64 -12.94 3.77
CA ARG A 71 -7.59 -13.88 4.89
C ARG A 71 -6.31 -14.73 4.85
N GLY A 72 -5.64 -14.81 6.00
CA GLY A 72 -4.43 -15.62 6.19
C GLY A 72 -3.13 -15.00 5.67
N GLY A 73 -3.10 -13.69 5.36
CA GLY A 73 -1.88 -12.94 5.03
C GLY A 73 -1.54 -11.89 6.08
N GLU A 74 -0.28 -11.49 6.15
CA GLU A 74 0.19 -10.33 6.91
C GLU A 74 1.08 -9.50 6.00
N TYR A 75 1.12 -8.19 6.20
CA TYR A 75 2.02 -7.33 5.45
C TYR A 75 2.56 -6.23 6.34
N GLN A 76 3.84 -5.96 6.18
CA GLN A 76 4.49 -4.81 6.79
C GLN A 76 4.62 -3.71 5.73
N LEU A 77 4.28 -2.49 6.12
CA LEU A 77 4.33 -1.30 5.29
C LEU A 77 5.26 -0.28 5.95
N ILE A 78 6.26 0.17 5.20
CA ILE A 78 7.15 1.27 5.58
C ILE A 78 6.88 2.40 4.59
N LEU A 79 6.39 3.53 5.11
CA LEU A 79 6.10 4.72 4.33
C LEU A 79 7.37 5.56 4.09
N SER A 80 7.30 6.53 3.19
CA SER A 80 8.46 7.35 2.81
C SER A 80 8.96 8.26 3.93
N ASP A 81 8.12 8.53 4.93
CA ASP A 81 8.44 9.27 6.16
C ASP A 81 9.09 8.38 7.25
N GLY A 82 9.22 7.07 7.00
CA GLY A 82 9.72 6.09 7.96
C GLY A 82 8.65 5.47 8.86
N THR A 83 7.38 5.87 8.73
CA THR A 83 6.26 5.26 9.47
C THR A 83 6.15 3.78 9.14
N ARG A 84 6.11 2.94 10.17
CA ARG A 84 6.00 1.48 10.05
C ARG A 84 4.62 1.03 10.49
N ILE A 85 3.91 0.33 9.63
CA ILE A 85 2.57 -0.18 9.86
C ILE A 85 2.62 -1.69 9.67
N TRP A 86 2.19 -2.43 10.68
CA TRP A 86 1.92 -3.86 10.56
C TRP A 86 0.43 -4.06 10.35
N MET A 87 0.06 -4.77 9.30
CA MET A 87 -1.31 -5.11 9.00
C MET A 87 -1.51 -6.62 9.02
N ASN A 88 -2.61 -7.03 9.62
CA ASN A 88 -3.00 -8.44 9.75
C ASN A 88 -3.92 -8.87 8.60
N ALA A 89 -4.30 -10.15 8.64
CA ALA A 89 -5.27 -10.73 7.71
C ALA A 89 -6.61 -10.00 7.73
N GLU A 90 -7.32 -10.05 6.60
CA GLU A 90 -8.66 -9.44 6.43
C GLU A 90 -8.70 -7.95 6.75
N SER A 91 -7.57 -7.26 6.55
CA SER A 91 -7.44 -5.83 6.81
C SER A 91 -7.36 -5.05 5.50
N LEU A 92 -7.99 -3.88 5.50
CA LEU A 92 -7.88 -2.91 4.42
C LEU A 92 -7.38 -1.60 5.00
N LEU A 93 -6.29 -1.07 4.45
CA LEU A 93 -5.74 0.21 4.86
C LEU A 93 -5.71 1.14 3.67
N ARG A 94 -6.39 2.27 3.81
CA ARG A 94 -6.32 3.39 2.89
C ARG A 94 -5.42 4.46 3.52
N TYR A 95 -4.33 4.82 2.86
CA TYR A 95 -3.28 5.66 3.43
C TYR A 95 -2.67 6.58 2.35
N PRO A 96 -2.20 7.78 2.74
CA PRO A 96 -1.45 8.63 1.85
C PRO A 96 -0.03 8.08 1.64
N THR A 97 0.54 8.27 0.44
CA THR A 97 1.93 7.91 0.13
C THR A 97 2.95 8.71 0.94
N SER A 98 2.55 9.89 1.43
CA SER A 98 3.32 10.74 2.34
C SER A 98 2.37 11.45 3.30
N PHE A 99 2.65 11.39 4.59
CA PHE A 99 1.95 12.21 5.59
C PHE A 99 2.60 13.60 5.64
N VAL A 100 2.00 14.57 4.94
CA VAL A 100 2.40 15.98 5.05
C VAL A 100 1.41 16.65 6.00
N GLY A 101 1.80 16.76 7.27
CA GLY A 101 1.00 17.45 8.29
C GLY A 101 0.04 16.54 9.05
N GLU A 102 0.08 16.72 10.38
CA GLU A 102 -0.71 16.14 11.47
C GLU A 102 -1.07 14.64 11.44
N LYS A 103 -0.54 13.94 12.45
CA LYS A 103 -0.83 12.54 12.79
C LYS A 103 -2.32 12.38 13.15
N GLU A 104 -3.15 12.09 12.17
CA GLU A 104 -4.47 11.53 12.47
C GLU A 104 -4.30 10.04 12.80
N LYS A 105 -4.29 9.76 14.11
CA LYS A 105 -4.47 8.40 14.64
C LYS A 105 -5.90 7.96 14.34
N TYR A 106 -6.05 7.00 13.44
CA TYR A 106 -7.29 6.23 13.34
C TYR A 106 -7.23 5.12 14.41
N PHE A 107 -8.15 5.22 15.39
CA PHE A 107 -8.34 4.26 16.48
C PHE A 107 -9.09 3.02 16.00
#